data_AF-A0A644YAF4-F1
#
_entry.id   AF-A0A644YAF4-F1
#
_cell.length_a   1.000
_cell.length_b   1.000
_cell.length_c   1.000
_cell.angle_alpha   90.00
_cell.angle_beta   90.00
_cell.angle_gamma   90.00
#
_symmetry.space_group_name_H-M   'P 1'
#
loop_
_entity.id
_entity.type
_entity.pdbx_description
1 polymer ?
#
loop_
_entity_poly.entity_id
_entity_poly.type
_entity_poly.pdbx_seq_one_letter_code
_entity_poly.pdbx_strand_id
1 'polypeptide(L)'
;MLSRCQVYVLESLSLDHLNILLEKAVEYYKSEGVSISVKETDTLYRFSGGDARKLYNALQLVVENSLKNNKAEITNDRVAKVIQNNMARFDKAGEMHYDIISAFIKSMRGSDPNAALYWMARMIEAGEDPKFIARRMLILASEDIGLANPNAILMANACFDAVHKIGWPESRIILAECAVYLASSAKSNATYLGIDAALEYVRKTGDLPVPLHLRNAPTKLMKELNYGKEYKYAHDYENNFVQQEFLPDKASGTKFYDPGKTAREEDLRRFLKERWKGKYGY
;
A
#
# COMPACT_ATOMS: atom_id res chain seq x y z
N MET A 1 -10.65 3.75 -19.77
CA MET A 1 -11.78 3.25 -18.96
C MET A 1 -13.02 4.15 -19.07
N LEU A 2 -12.89 5.48 -19.03
CA LEU A 2 -14.05 6.40 -19.06
C LEU A 2 -14.85 6.45 -20.39
N SER A 3 -14.32 6.02 -21.53
CA SER A 3 -15.05 6.11 -22.82
C SER A 3 -16.15 5.05 -23.01
N ARG A 4 -16.24 4.06 -22.11
CA ARG A 4 -17.24 2.96 -22.16
C ARG A 4 -17.89 2.67 -20.80
N CYS A 5 -17.69 3.53 -19.81
CA CYS A 5 -18.28 3.37 -18.47
C CYS A 5 -19.17 4.56 -18.17
N GLN A 6 -20.43 4.29 -17.82
CA GLN A 6 -21.30 5.30 -17.23
C GLN A 6 -20.80 5.64 -15.83
N VAL A 7 -20.62 6.93 -15.57
CA VAL A 7 -20.25 7.46 -14.26
C VAL A 7 -21.53 7.94 -13.58
N TYR A 8 -21.80 7.39 -12.40
CA TYR A 8 -22.88 7.84 -11.54
C TYR A 8 -22.28 8.53 -10.32
N VAL A 9 -22.82 9.71 -10.00
CA VAL A 9 -22.51 10.39 -8.74
C VAL A 9 -23.55 9.91 -7.73
N LEU A 10 -23.07 9.30 -6.64
CA LEU A 10 -23.91 8.85 -5.54
C LEU A 10 -23.80 9.87 -4.41
N GLU A 11 -24.95 10.24 -3.86
CA GLU A 11 -25.03 11.13 -2.70
C GLU A 11 -25.20 10.32 -1.41
N SER A 12 -24.85 10.94 -0.28
CA SER A 12 -25.13 10.39 1.05
C SER A 12 -26.63 10.20 1.25
N LEU A 13 -27.01 9.16 1.99
CA LEU A 13 -28.41 8.90 2.30
C LEU A 13 -28.98 10.00 3.21
N SER A 14 -30.16 10.49 2.86
CA SER A 14 -30.95 11.38 3.71
C SER A 14 -31.46 10.65 4.96
N LEU A 15 -31.94 11.42 5.95
CA LEU A 15 -32.55 10.85 7.15
C LEU A 15 -33.75 9.95 6.82
N ASP A 16 -34.56 10.32 5.81
CA ASP A 16 -35.69 9.50 5.37
C ASP A 16 -35.24 8.15 4.81
N HIS A 17 -34.17 8.14 4.01
CA HIS A 17 -33.58 6.89 3.54
C HIS A 17 -33.03 6.04 4.68
N LEU A 18 -32.37 6.66 5.66
CA LEU A 18 -31.86 5.95 6.84
C LEU A 18 -32.99 5.39 7.72
N ASN A 19 -34.12 6.08 7.84
CA ASN A 19 -35.33 5.58 8.50
C ASN A 19 -35.84 4.31 7.82
N ILE A 20 -36.00 4.33 6.49
CA ILE A 20 -36.45 3.15 5.72
C ILE A 20 -35.52 1.95 5.93
N LEU A 21 -34.21 2.20 5.93
CA LEU A 21 -33.24 1.13 6.17
C LEU A 21 -33.31 0.60 7.60
N LEU A 22 -33.49 1.47 8.59
CA LEU A 22 -33.66 1.05 9.98
C LEU A 22 -34.91 0.19 10.15
N GLU A 23 -36.04 0.58 9.56
CA GLU A 23 -37.29 -0.19 9.59
C GLU A 23 -37.09 -1.59 8.98
N LYS A 24 -36.45 -1.68 7.82
CA LYS A 24 -36.11 -2.97 7.18
C LYS A 24 -35.24 -3.85 8.08
N ALA A 25 -34.26 -3.27 8.76
CA ALA A 25 -33.43 -4.02 9.68
C ALA A 25 -34.23 -4.51 10.90
N VAL A 26 -35.14 -3.69 11.44
CA VAL A 26 -36.04 -4.08 12.54
C VAL A 26 -36.96 -5.23 12.12
N GLU A 27 -37.52 -5.17 10.91
CA GLU A 27 -38.34 -6.27 10.36
C GLU A 27 -37.54 -7.55 10.19
N TYR A 28 -36.31 -7.47 9.68
CA TYR A 28 -35.40 -8.60 9.55
C TYR A 28 -35.10 -9.26 10.90
N TYR A 29 -34.74 -8.48 11.92
CA TYR A 29 -34.51 -9.03 13.26
C TYR A 29 -35.77 -9.66 13.85
N LYS A 30 -36.95 -9.07 13.58
CA LYS A 30 -38.23 -9.64 14.01
C LYS A 30 -38.50 -11.00 13.35
N SER A 31 -38.16 -11.19 12.07
CA SER A 31 -38.27 -12.51 11.42
C SER A 31 -37.30 -13.54 12.01
N GLU A 32 -36.15 -13.09 12.52
CA GLU A 32 -35.17 -13.93 13.25
C GLU A 32 -35.54 -14.15 14.73
N GLY A 33 -36.73 -13.72 15.16
CA GLY A 33 -37.21 -13.89 16.54
C GLY A 33 -36.64 -12.89 17.55
N VAL A 34 -35.97 -11.82 17.10
CA VAL A 34 -35.43 -10.74 17.92
C VAL A 34 -36.34 -9.51 17.82
N SER A 35 -36.92 -9.09 18.94
CA SER A 35 -37.76 -7.89 19.01
C SER A 35 -36.91 -6.67 19.34
N ILE A 36 -36.81 -5.73 18.39
CA ILE A 36 -36.11 -4.46 18.58
C ILE A 36 -37.12 -3.36 18.91
N SER A 37 -36.89 -2.64 20.02
CA SER A 37 -37.59 -1.41 20.34
C SER A 37 -36.68 -0.22 20.08
N VAL A 38 -37.05 0.63 19.11
CA VAL A 38 -36.34 1.88 18.82
C VAL A 38 -37.01 3.01 19.58
N LYS A 39 -36.28 3.65 20.50
CA LYS A 39 -36.77 4.79 21.29
C LYS A 39 -36.21 6.12 20.79
N GLU A 40 -34.95 6.12 20.40
CA GLU A 40 -34.24 7.31 19.91
C GLU A 40 -33.26 6.90 18.81
N THR A 41 -33.06 7.77 17.82
CA THR A 41 -32.28 7.47 16.62
C THR A 41 -31.21 8.50 16.28
N ASP A 42 -31.19 9.67 16.94
CA ASP A 42 -30.31 10.78 16.59
C ASP A 42 -28.82 10.41 16.60
N THR A 43 -28.38 9.69 17.63
CA THR A 43 -26.98 9.26 17.74
C THR A 43 -26.65 8.20 16.69
N LEU A 44 -27.60 7.32 16.39
CA LEU A 44 -27.43 6.26 15.39
C LEU A 44 -27.27 6.84 13.97
N TYR A 45 -28.10 7.81 13.60
CA TYR A 45 -28.01 8.49 12.30
C TYR A 45 -26.82 9.43 12.19
N ARG A 46 -26.49 10.14 13.27
CA ARG A 46 -25.29 10.98 13.31
C ARG A 46 -24.03 10.14 13.12
N PHE A 47 -23.98 8.93 13.69
CA PHE A 47 -22.87 8.02 13.51
C PHE A 47 -22.80 7.44 12.10
N SER A 48 -23.96 7.11 11.49
CA SER A 48 -23.98 6.59 10.13
C SER A 48 -23.50 7.62 9.11
N GLY A 49 -23.77 8.91 9.32
CA GLY A 49 -23.33 9.99 8.44
C GLY A 49 -23.84 9.84 7.01
N GLY A 50 -25.00 9.23 6.83
CA GLY A 50 -25.57 8.92 5.51
C GLY A 50 -25.02 7.65 4.83
N ASP A 51 -24.26 6.81 5.54
CA ASP A 51 -23.77 5.50 5.06
C ASP A 51 -24.60 4.35 5.67
N ALA A 52 -25.29 3.59 4.81
CA ALA A 52 -26.13 2.44 5.20
C ALA A 52 -25.35 1.34 5.93
N ARG A 53 -24.10 1.09 5.54
CA ARG A 53 -23.27 0.04 6.14
C ARG A 53 -22.86 0.45 7.56
N LYS A 54 -22.52 1.72 7.77
CA LYS A 54 -22.25 2.24 9.13
C LYS A 54 -23.48 2.16 10.02
N LEU A 55 -24.66 2.49 9.47
CA LEU A 55 -25.94 2.36 10.17
C LEU A 55 -26.17 0.92 10.65
N TYR A 56 -26.07 -0.07 9.75
CA TYR A 56 -26.32 -1.48 10.09
C TYR A 56 -25.27 -2.05 11.03
N ASN A 57 -23.99 -1.73 10.84
CA ASN A 57 -22.95 -2.17 11.76
C ASN A 57 -23.19 -1.62 13.18
N ALA A 58 -23.55 -0.34 13.31
CA ALA A 58 -23.86 0.25 14.60
C ALA A 58 -25.11 -0.37 15.23
N LEU A 59 -26.17 -0.59 14.43
CA LEU A 59 -27.39 -1.25 14.89
C LEU A 59 -27.10 -2.66 15.38
N GLN A 60 -26.39 -3.47 14.60
CA GLN A 60 -26.03 -4.84 14.95
C GLN A 60 -25.27 -4.88 16.28
N LEU A 61 -24.25 -4.03 16.43
CA LEU A 61 -23.47 -3.95 17.67
C LEU A 61 -24.37 -3.62 18.88
N VAL A 62 -25.29 -2.68 18.74
CA VAL A 62 -26.20 -2.32 19.82
C VAL A 62 -27.17 -3.45 20.12
N VAL A 63 -27.69 -4.15 19.11
CA VAL A 63 -28.55 -5.32 19.29
C VAL A 63 -27.82 -6.41 20.05
N GLU A 64 -26.63 -6.82 19.60
CA GLU A 64 -25.83 -7.86 20.23
C GLU A 64 -25.47 -7.53 21.69
N ASN A 65 -25.14 -6.26 21.98
CA ASN A 65 -24.77 -5.83 23.33
C ASN A 65 -25.98 -5.59 24.25
N SER A 66 -27.19 -5.43 23.70
CA SER A 66 -28.40 -5.14 24.47
C SER A 66 -29.41 -6.29 24.51
N LEU A 67 -29.10 -7.41 23.86
CA LEU A 67 -29.97 -8.56 23.75
C LEU A 67 -30.22 -9.20 25.12
N LYS A 68 -31.47 -9.16 25.60
CA LYS A 68 -31.94 -9.92 26.76
C LYS A 68 -33.31 -10.52 26.45
N ASN A 69 -33.45 -11.84 26.62
CA ASN A 69 -34.69 -12.57 26.31
C ASN A 69 -35.23 -12.26 24.89
N ASN A 70 -34.34 -12.27 23.89
CA ASN A 70 -34.63 -11.92 22.49
C ASN A 70 -35.25 -10.52 22.30
N LYS A 71 -34.98 -9.60 23.23
CA LYS A 71 -35.38 -8.20 23.12
C LYS A 71 -34.15 -7.31 23.16
N ALA A 72 -34.10 -6.34 22.25
CA ALA A 72 -33.08 -5.31 22.20
C ALA A 72 -33.75 -3.93 22.21
N GLU A 73 -33.10 -2.95 22.82
CA GLU A 73 -33.61 -1.58 22.90
C GLU A 73 -32.54 -0.61 22.44
N ILE A 74 -32.92 0.25 21.49
CA ILE A 74 -32.07 1.26 20.86
C ILE A 74 -32.41 2.62 21.46
N THR A 75 -31.45 3.20 22.17
CA THR A 75 -31.51 4.56 22.73
C THR A 75 -30.21 5.30 22.37
N ASN A 76 -30.24 6.63 22.38
CA ASN A 76 -29.07 7.45 22.06
C ASN A 76 -27.91 7.15 23.02
N ASP A 77 -28.23 6.95 24.29
CA ASP A 77 -27.28 6.63 25.36
C ASP A 77 -26.58 5.27 25.17
N ARG A 78 -27.35 4.24 24.78
CA ARG A 78 -26.81 2.90 24.52
C ARG A 78 -25.96 2.88 23.25
N VAL A 79 -26.42 3.54 22.20
CA VAL A 79 -25.67 3.70 20.96
C VAL A 79 -24.33 4.37 21.26
N ALA A 80 -24.33 5.48 22.01
CA ALA A 80 -23.11 6.17 22.40
C ALA A 80 -22.16 5.29 23.23
N LYS A 81 -22.66 4.57 24.24
CA LYS A 81 -21.84 3.69 25.09
C LYS A 81 -21.23 2.52 24.33
N VAL A 82 -22.01 1.87 23.47
CA VAL A 82 -21.54 0.74 22.64
C VAL A 82 -20.50 1.22 21.64
N ILE A 83 -20.76 2.35 20.98
CA ILE A 83 -19.82 2.94 20.02
C ILE A 83 -18.55 3.42 20.72
N GLN A 84 -18.62 4.06 21.90
CA GLN A 84 -17.44 4.49 22.64
C GLN A 84 -16.61 3.31 23.17
N ASN A 85 -17.24 2.28 23.73
CA ASN A 85 -16.54 1.06 24.15
C ASN A 85 -15.91 0.33 22.97
N ASN A 86 -16.58 0.34 21.82
CA ASN A 86 -16.01 -0.21 20.59
C ASN A 86 -14.88 0.69 20.06
N MET A 87 -15.01 2.02 20.10
CA MET A 87 -13.95 2.96 19.74
C MET A 87 -12.71 2.82 20.63
N ALA A 88 -12.86 2.62 21.93
CA ALA A 88 -11.73 2.33 22.84
C ALA A 88 -11.09 0.95 22.57
N ARG A 89 -11.89 -0.04 22.13
CA ARG A 89 -11.37 -1.30 21.58
C ARG A 89 -10.71 -1.09 20.22
N PHE A 90 -11.20 -0.18 19.39
CA PHE A 90 -10.63 0.21 18.09
C PHE A 90 -9.36 1.05 18.25
N ASP A 91 -9.20 1.79 19.34
CA ASP A 91 -8.00 2.57 19.66
C ASP A 91 -6.89 1.63 20.13
N LYS A 92 -7.22 0.66 21.01
CA LYS A 92 -6.33 -0.47 21.33
C LYS A 92 -6.09 -1.41 20.14
N ALA A 93 -7.09 -1.64 19.29
CA ALA A 93 -6.94 -2.43 18.07
C ALA A 93 -6.19 -1.66 16.98
N GLY A 94 -6.18 -0.32 17.02
CA GLY A 94 -5.43 0.55 16.12
C GLY A 94 -3.94 0.51 16.43
N GLU A 95 -3.56 0.73 17.70
CA GLU A 95 -2.16 0.51 18.14
C GLU A 95 -1.73 -0.95 17.90
N MET A 96 -2.55 -1.92 18.31
CA MET A 96 -2.22 -3.34 18.11
C MET A 96 -2.17 -3.73 16.62
N HIS A 97 -2.98 -3.11 15.76
CA HIS A 97 -2.92 -3.27 14.31
C HIS A 97 -1.56 -2.81 13.78
N TYR A 98 -1.11 -1.61 14.17
CA TYR A 98 0.21 -1.09 13.77
C TYR A 98 1.35 -1.95 14.28
N ASP A 99 1.26 -2.45 15.52
CA ASP A 99 2.29 -3.31 16.10
C ASP A 99 2.36 -4.67 15.39
N ILE A 100 1.22 -5.29 15.10
CA ILE A 100 1.19 -6.59 14.43
C ILE A 100 1.70 -6.48 12.99
N ILE A 101 1.26 -5.48 12.21
CA ILE A 101 1.78 -5.32 10.84
C ILE A 101 3.26 -4.95 10.84
N SER A 102 3.70 -4.15 11.82
CA SER A 102 5.10 -3.81 12.03
C SER A 102 5.93 -5.06 12.33
N ALA A 103 5.45 -5.95 13.21
CA ALA A 103 6.08 -7.22 13.51
C ALA A 103 6.13 -8.15 12.29
N PHE A 104 5.03 -8.26 11.54
CA PHE A 104 4.97 -9.02 10.29
C PHE A 104 6.05 -8.59 9.28
N ILE A 105 6.17 -7.29 9.03
CA ILE A 105 7.15 -6.72 8.10
C ILE A 105 8.57 -6.93 8.60
N LYS A 106 8.81 -6.69 9.90
CA LYS A 106 10.12 -6.94 10.52
C LYS A 106 10.52 -8.41 10.49
N SER A 107 9.59 -9.34 10.64
CA SER A 107 9.87 -10.78 10.51
C SER A 107 10.29 -11.16 9.10
N MET A 108 9.59 -10.68 8.07
CA MET A 108 10.02 -10.91 6.68
C MET A 108 11.37 -10.26 6.37
N ARG A 109 11.59 -9.01 6.81
CA ARG A 109 12.88 -8.30 6.67
C ARG A 109 14.01 -9.04 7.38
N GLY A 110 13.74 -9.53 8.59
CA GLY A 110 14.64 -10.35 9.41
C GLY A 110 14.82 -11.79 8.91
N SER A 111 14.16 -12.15 7.81
CA SER A 111 14.23 -13.46 7.18
C SER A 111 13.75 -14.63 8.06
N ASP A 112 12.73 -14.37 8.89
CA ASP A 112 12.04 -15.39 9.67
C ASP A 112 10.64 -15.69 9.08
N PRO A 113 10.51 -16.73 8.24
CA PRO A 113 9.22 -17.10 7.64
C PRO A 113 8.22 -17.61 8.68
N ASN A 114 8.68 -18.21 9.79
CA ASN A 114 7.79 -18.75 10.82
C ASN A 114 7.11 -17.61 11.58
N ALA A 115 7.89 -16.61 12.00
CA ALA A 115 7.35 -15.42 12.65
C ALA A 115 6.46 -14.62 11.69
N ALA A 116 6.81 -14.53 10.40
CA ALA A 116 5.97 -13.88 9.39
C ALA A 116 4.59 -14.56 9.27
N LEU A 117 4.55 -15.90 9.20
CA LEU A 117 3.29 -16.64 9.18
C LEU A 117 2.48 -16.46 10.46
N TYR A 118 3.13 -16.45 11.63
CA TYR A 118 2.46 -16.22 12.90
C TYR A 118 1.79 -14.84 12.98
N TRP A 119 2.51 -13.77 12.63
CA TRP A 119 1.94 -12.42 12.64
C TRP A 119 0.87 -12.23 11.56
N MET A 120 1.02 -12.89 10.41
CA MET A 120 -0.05 -12.92 9.40
C MET A 120 -1.30 -13.60 9.93
N ALA A 121 -1.18 -14.77 10.57
CA ALA A 121 -2.32 -15.47 11.17
C ALA A 121 -3.02 -14.60 12.22
N ARG A 122 -2.26 -13.87 13.05
CA ARG A 122 -2.80 -12.90 14.01
C ARG A 122 -3.61 -11.78 13.35
N MET A 123 -3.16 -11.26 12.20
CA MET A 123 -3.92 -10.27 11.41
C MET A 123 -5.19 -10.87 10.81
N ILE A 124 -5.09 -12.08 10.26
CA ILE A 124 -6.21 -12.80 9.66
C ILE A 124 -7.32 -13.05 10.69
N GLU A 125 -6.97 -13.58 11.86
CA GLU A 125 -7.94 -13.85 12.95
C GLU A 125 -8.53 -12.55 13.51
N ALA A 126 -7.81 -11.43 13.42
CA ALA A 126 -8.31 -10.10 13.78
C ALA A 126 -9.21 -9.47 12.70
N GLY A 127 -9.42 -10.14 11.56
CA GLY A 127 -10.27 -9.65 10.48
C GLY A 127 -9.62 -8.59 9.57
N GLU A 128 -8.29 -8.58 9.49
CA GLU A 128 -7.54 -7.66 8.62
C GLU A 128 -7.90 -7.84 7.15
N ASP A 129 -7.95 -6.73 6.38
CA ASP A 129 -8.19 -6.79 4.94
C ASP A 129 -7.04 -7.57 4.25
N PRO A 130 -7.31 -8.68 3.55
CA PRO A 130 -6.29 -9.42 2.80
C PRO A 130 -5.51 -8.54 1.83
N LYS A 131 -6.16 -7.53 1.24
CA LYS A 131 -5.50 -6.58 0.33
C LYS A 131 -4.55 -5.66 1.09
N PHE A 132 -4.80 -5.35 2.36
CA PHE A 132 -3.87 -4.60 3.20
C PHE A 132 -2.58 -5.39 3.41
N ILE A 133 -2.68 -6.67 3.81
CA ILE A 133 -1.52 -7.55 3.99
C ILE A 133 -0.69 -7.63 2.69
N ALA A 134 -1.36 -7.85 1.54
CA ALA A 134 -0.71 -7.93 0.24
C ALA A 134 -0.02 -6.61 -0.18
N ARG A 135 -0.63 -5.44 0.07
CA ARG A 135 0.03 -4.12 -0.18
C ARG A 135 1.33 -3.98 0.60
N ARG A 136 1.35 -4.42 1.86
CA ARG A 136 2.53 -4.33 2.73
C ARG A 136 3.65 -5.25 2.26
N MET A 137 3.32 -6.45 1.77
CA MET A 137 4.28 -7.35 1.11
C MET A 137 4.86 -6.77 -0.19
N LEU A 138 4.04 -6.09 -1.00
CA LEU A 138 4.50 -5.44 -2.23
C LEU A 138 5.51 -4.31 -1.97
N ILE A 139 5.29 -3.51 -0.93
CA ILE A 139 6.26 -2.49 -0.48
C ILE A 139 7.55 -3.17 -0.02
N LEU A 140 7.46 -4.17 0.86
CA LEU A 140 8.63 -4.91 1.36
C LEU A 140 9.46 -5.54 0.24
N ALA A 141 8.81 -6.07 -0.81
CA ALA A 141 9.50 -6.62 -1.96
C ALA A 141 10.43 -5.61 -2.66
N SER A 142 10.07 -4.31 -2.64
CA SER A 142 10.86 -3.24 -3.24
C SER A 142 11.85 -2.60 -2.25
N GLU A 143 11.47 -2.49 -0.98
CA GLU A 143 12.22 -1.81 0.08
C GLU A 143 13.34 -2.69 0.66
N ASP A 144 13.05 -3.97 0.95
CA ASP A 144 13.93 -4.85 1.72
C ASP A 144 14.57 -5.98 0.90
N ILE A 145 14.06 -6.24 -0.31
CA ILE A 145 14.59 -7.28 -1.21
C ILE A 145 15.19 -6.64 -2.46
N GLY A 146 14.43 -5.77 -3.14
CA GLY A 146 14.92 -4.96 -4.25
C GLY A 146 15.61 -5.79 -5.33
N LEU A 147 16.80 -5.36 -5.75
CA LEU A 147 17.56 -6.01 -6.82
C LEU A 147 18.36 -7.25 -6.36
N ALA A 148 18.39 -7.57 -5.07
CA ALA A 148 18.93 -8.84 -4.61
C ALA A 148 18.09 -10.03 -5.12
N ASN A 149 16.78 -9.85 -5.23
CA ASN A 149 15.88 -10.77 -5.92
C ASN A 149 14.74 -10.01 -6.64
N PRO A 150 14.93 -9.60 -7.90
CA PRO A 150 13.93 -8.89 -8.70
C PRO A 150 12.60 -9.63 -8.90
N ASN A 151 12.57 -10.96 -8.70
CA ASN A 151 11.32 -11.71 -8.81
C ASN A 151 10.38 -11.47 -7.62
N ALA A 152 10.87 -10.91 -6.51
CA ALA A 152 10.05 -10.62 -5.33
C ALA A 152 8.91 -9.64 -5.62
N ILE A 153 9.16 -8.58 -6.39
CA ILE A 153 8.10 -7.63 -6.76
C ILE A 153 7.06 -8.28 -7.68
N LEU A 154 7.48 -9.20 -8.56
CA LEU A 154 6.59 -9.94 -9.44
C LEU A 154 5.70 -10.90 -8.63
N MET A 155 6.30 -11.64 -7.71
CA MET A 155 5.59 -12.56 -6.80
C MET A 155 4.58 -11.78 -5.94
N ALA A 156 4.99 -10.67 -5.34
CA ALA A 156 4.11 -9.86 -4.51
C ALA A 156 2.97 -9.20 -5.32
N ASN A 157 3.23 -8.76 -6.55
CA ASN A 157 2.19 -8.22 -7.42
C ASN A 157 1.20 -9.31 -7.85
N ALA A 158 1.68 -10.49 -8.24
CA ALA A 158 0.84 -11.63 -8.56
C ALA A 158 -0.01 -12.07 -7.37
N CYS A 159 0.56 -12.07 -6.16
CA CYS A 159 -0.16 -12.30 -4.91
C CYS A 159 -1.28 -11.28 -4.71
N PHE A 160 -1.00 -9.98 -4.86
CA PHE A 160 -2.00 -8.91 -4.73
C PHE A 160 -3.15 -9.08 -5.73
N ASP A 161 -2.84 -9.36 -7.00
CA ASP A 161 -3.84 -9.60 -8.04
C ASP A 161 -4.68 -10.86 -7.76
N ALA A 162 -4.05 -11.93 -7.29
CA ALA A 162 -4.73 -13.19 -6.98
C ALA A 162 -5.65 -13.05 -5.77
N VAL A 163 -5.23 -12.34 -4.72
CA VAL A 163 -6.08 -12.00 -3.56
C VAL A 163 -7.33 -11.24 -4.00
N HIS A 164 -7.23 -10.36 -4.99
CA HIS A 164 -8.39 -9.66 -5.55
C HIS A 164 -9.36 -10.61 -6.28
N LYS A 165 -8.83 -11.62 -6.97
CA LYS A 165 -9.60 -12.53 -7.84
C LYS A 165 -10.29 -13.66 -7.07
N ILE A 166 -9.67 -14.18 -6.03
CA ILE A 166 -10.10 -15.43 -5.38
C ILE A 166 -11.07 -15.17 -4.21
N GLY A 167 -10.86 -14.13 -3.42
CA GLY A 167 -11.68 -13.87 -2.23
C GLY A 167 -11.28 -14.71 -1.01
N TRP A 168 -12.04 -14.58 0.07
CA TRP A 168 -11.78 -15.20 1.37
C TRP A 168 -12.65 -16.46 1.56
N PRO A 169 -12.14 -17.56 2.16
CA PRO A 169 -10.89 -17.72 2.90
C PRO A 169 -9.66 -18.19 2.10
N GLU A 170 -9.78 -18.56 0.84
CA GLU A 170 -8.71 -19.17 0.03
C GLU A 170 -7.51 -18.24 -0.17
N SER A 171 -7.72 -16.91 -0.19
CA SER A 171 -6.65 -15.92 -0.27
C SER A 171 -5.57 -16.06 0.81
N ARG A 172 -5.88 -16.67 1.97
CA ARG A 172 -4.89 -16.92 3.03
C ARG A 172 -3.72 -17.79 2.56
N ILE A 173 -3.97 -18.71 1.63
CA ILE A 173 -2.96 -19.64 1.11
C ILE A 173 -1.96 -18.88 0.24
N ILE A 174 -2.47 -18.03 -0.66
CA ILE A 174 -1.69 -17.18 -1.57
C ILE A 174 -0.85 -16.15 -0.79
N LEU A 175 -1.45 -15.56 0.27
CA LEU A 175 -0.73 -14.65 1.16
C LEU A 175 0.42 -15.36 1.87
N ALA A 176 0.17 -16.55 2.43
CA ALA A 176 1.18 -17.32 3.14
C ALA A 176 2.36 -17.71 2.23
N GLU A 177 2.09 -18.18 1.01
CA GLU A 177 3.13 -18.49 0.02
C GLU A 177 4.02 -17.28 -0.27
N CYS A 178 3.41 -16.12 -0.53
CA CYS A 178 4.13 -14.90 -0.80
C CYS A 178 4.99 -14.45 0.41
N ALA A 179 4.44 -14.48 1.62
CA ALA A 179 5.18 -14.09 2.82
C ALA A 179 6.41 -14.97 3.06
N VAL A 180 6.29 -16.28 2.89
CA VAL A 180 7.42 -17.21 3.01
C VAL A 180 8.46 -16.92 1.92
N TYR A 181 8.04 -16.72 0.67
CA TYR A 181 8.95 -16.36 -0.43
C TYR A 181 9.76 -15.08 -0.13
N LEU A 182 9.09 -14.04 0.37
CA LEU A 182 9.74 -12.77 0.70
C LEU A 182 10.67 -12.90 1.91
N ALA A 183 10.22 -13.59 2.97
CA ALA A 183 11.05 -13.87 4.13
C ALA A 183 12.32 -14.65 3.75
N SER A 184 12.24 -15.61 2.82
CA SER A 184 13.37 -16.42 2.38
C SER A 184 14.19 -15.82 1.22
N SER A 185 13.86 -14.63 0.72
CA SER A 185 14.60 -13.96 -0.34
C SER A 185 15.88 -13.27 0.16
N ALA A 186 16.90 -13.14 -0.70
CA ALA A 186 18.06 -12.29 -0.43
C ALA A 186 17.61 -10.83 -0.19
N LYS A 187 18.22 -10.16 0.79
CA LYS A 187 17.80 -8.83 1.23
C LYS A 187 18.71 -7.74 0.66
N SER A 188 18.11 -6.64 0.23
CA SER A 188 18.81 -5.41 -0.14
C SER A 188 17.84 -4.24 -0.12
N ASN A 189 18.28 -3.15 0.51
CA ASN A 189 17.62 -1.85 0.48
C ASN A 189 18.37 -0.83 -0.39
N ALA A 190 19.31 -1.27 -1.24
CA ALA A 190 20.18 -0.40 -2.03
C ALA A 190 19.39 0.56 -2.94
N THR A 191 18.34 0.08 -3.59
CA THR A 191 17.46 0.91 -4.43
C THR A 191 16.63 1.88 -3.61
N TYR A 192 16.15 1.45 -2.44
CA TYR A 192 15.39 2.28 -1.49
C TYR A 192 16.25 3.44 -0.96
N LEU A 193 17.45 3.15 -0.46
CA LEU A 193 18.38 4.18 -0.01
C LEU A 193 18.82 5.10 -1.16
N GLY A 194 18.94 4.56 -2.37
CA GLY A 194 19.37 5.34 -3.52
C GLY A 194 18.35 6.39 -3.97
N ILE A 195 17.06 6.08 -3.94
CA ILE A 195 16.03 7.09 -4.22
C ILE A 195 15.92 8.11 -3.09
N ASP A 196 16.02 7.69 -1.82
CA ASP A 196 16.00 8.60 -0.67
C ASP A 196 17.16 9.60 -0.72
N ALA A 197 18.37 9.14 -1.04
CA ALA A 197 19.55 9.99 -1.21
C ALA A 197 19.39 10.99 -2.37
N ALA A 198 18.83 10.55 -3.51
CA ALA A 198 18.56 11.42 -4.65
C ALA A 198 17.52 12.50 -4.32
N LEU A 199 16.43 12.12 -3.64
CA LEU A 199 15.39 13.05 -3.19
C LEU A 199 15.94 14.07 -2.19
N GLU A 200 16.77 13.64 -1.25
CA GLU A 200 17.43 14.54 -0.30
C GLU A 200 18.37 15.52 -1.02
N TYR A 201 19.14 15.03 -2.01
CA TYR A 201 20.03 15.87 -2.79
C TYR A 201 19.27 16.94 -3.58
N VAL A 202 18.15 16.59 -4.23
CA VAL A 202 17.30 17.54 -4.95
C VAL A 202 16.73 18.59 -3.99
N ARG A 203 16.25 18.18 -2.80
CA ARG A 203 15.76 19.14 -1.78
C ARG A 203 16.83 20.15 -1.35
N LYS A 204 18.10 19.74 -1.30
CA LYS A 204 19.22 20.60 -0.91
C LYS A 204 19.71 21.51 -2.03
N THR A 205 19.68 21.03 -3.28
CA THR A 205 20.30 21.73 -4.42
C THR A 205 19.32 22.51 -5.28
N GLY A 206 18.02 22.26 -5.12
CA GLY A 206 16.97 22.83 -5.96
C GLY A 206 16.97 22.24 -7.37
N ASP A 207 16.35 22.96 -8.30
CA ASP A 207 16.17 22.51 -9.68
C ASP A 207 17.43 22.77 -10.52
N LEU A 208 18.42 21.89 -10.38
CA LEU A 208 19.60 21.92 -11.25
C LEU A 208 19.18 21.73 -12.72
N PRO A 209 19.74 22.52 -13.66
CA PRO A 209 19.33 22.46 -15.05
C PRO A 209 19.72 21.12 -15.69
N VAL A 210 18.82 20.58 -16.51
CA VAL A 210 19.13 19.42 -17.36
C VAL A 210 20.27 19.80 -18.33
N PRO A 211 21.35 19.00 -18.43
CA PRO A 211 22.43 19.23 -19.41
C PRO A 211 21.90 19.39 -20.83
N LEU A 212 22.47 20.33 -21.60
CA LEU A 212 21.96 20.71 -22.93
C LEU A 212 21.82 19.51 -23.87
N HIS A 213 22.82 18.62 -23.90
CA HIS A 213 22.84 17.43 -24.74
C HIS A 213 21.80 16.36 -24.34
N LEU A 214 21.13 16.48 -23.19
CA LEU A 214 20.02 15.61 -22.80
C LEU A 214 18.63 16.24 -23.03
N ARG A 215 18.58 17.53 -23.39
CA ARG A 215 17.30 18.22 -23.60
C ARG A 215 16.68 17.77 -24.92
N ASN A 216 15.36 17.64 -24.91
CA ASN A 216 14.60 17.45 -26.14
C ASN A 216 14.57 18.76 -26.96
N ALA A 217 14.69 18.65 -28.28
CA ALA A 217 14.69 19.79 -29.22
C ALA A 217 13.58 19.69 -30.28
N PRO A 218 12.30 19.71 -29.87
CA PRO A 218 11.18 19.53 -30.79
C PRO A 218 10.94 20.73 -31.73
N THR A 219 11.34 21.95 -31.32
CA THR A 219 11.12 23.18 -32.10
C THR A 219 12.39 23.63 -32.84
N LYS A 220 12.24 24.46 -33.88
CA LYS A 220 13.39 25.06 -34.60
C LYS A 220 14.25 25.90 -33.67
N LEU A 221 13.63 26.76 -32.86
CA LEU A 221 14.32 27.60 -31.88
C LEU A 221 15.15 26.76 -30.90
N MET A 222 14.63 25.64 -30.40
CA MET A 222 15.38 24.77 -29.48
C MET A 222 16.61 24.14 -30.15
N LYS A 223 16.53 23.79 -31.44
CA LYS A 223 17.69 23.29 -32.21
C LYS A 223 18.73 24.38 -32.42
N GLU A 224 18.30 25.61 -32.70
CA GLU A 224 19.18 26.79 -32.78
C GLU A 224 19.88 27.08 -31.45
N LEU A 225 19.19 26.83 -30.33
CA LEU A 225 19.74 26.88 -28.96
C LEU A 225 20.57 25.65 -28.59
N ASN A 226 20.90 24.78 -29.55
CA ASN A 226 21.70 23.56 -29.39
C ASN A 226 21.13 22.54 -28.39
N TYR A 227 19.82 22.51 -28.16
CA TYR A 227 19.21 21.48 -27.31
C TYR A 227 19.39 20.11 -27.96
N GLY A 228 19.80 19.12 -27.17
CA GLY A 228 20.06 17.76 -27.63
C GLY A 228 21.26 17.63 -28.58
N LYS A 229 21.97 18.74 -28.87
CA LYS A 229 23.18 18.70 -29.69
C LYS A 229 24.25 17.90 -28.94
N GLU A 230 25.02 17.13 -29.68
CA GLU A 230 26.09 16.26 -29.15
C GLU A 230 25.60 15.12 -28.24
N TYR A 231 24.28 14.85 -28.20
CA TYR A 231 23.77 13.62 -27.60
C TYR A 231 24.35 12.41 -28.33
N LYS A 232 25.05 11.56 -27.58
CA LYS A 232 25.57 10.29 -28.07
C LYS A 232 24.55 9.19 -27.79
N TYR A 233 23.96 8.67 -28.86
CA TYR A 233 23.01 7.56 -28.77
C TYR A 233 23.77 6.25 -28.50
N ALA A 234 23.59 5.68 -27.31
CA ALA A 234 24.43 4.60 -26.80
C ALA A 234 24.49 3.35 -27.71
N HIS A 235 23.41 3.05 -28.44
CA HIS A 235 23.33 1.90 -29.35
C HIS A 235 24.22 2.01 -30.60
N ASP A 236 24.68 3.22 -30.94
CA ASP A 236 25.61 3.43 -32.06
C ASP A 236 27.08 3.14 -31.67
N TYR A 237 27.33 2.87 -30.39
CA TYR A 237 28.66 2.62 -29.86
C TYR A 237 28.84 1.16 -29.45
N GLU A 238 30.09 0.73 -29.41
CA GLU A 238 30.47 -0.62 -29.03
C GLU A 238 29.86 -1.02 -27.67
N ASN A 239 29.37 -2.26 -27.58
CA ASN A 239 28.68 -2.78 -26.40
C ASN A 239 27.43 -1.99 -25.99
N ASN A 240 26.84 -1.19 -26.88
CA ASN A 240 25.71 -0.30 -26.58
C ASN A 240 26.00 0.71 -25.46
N PHE A 241 27.21 1.28 -25.40
CA PHE A 241 27.58 2.24 -24.37
C PHE A 241 28.58 3.28 -24.83
N VAL A 242 28.37 4.50 -24.33
CA VAL A 242 29.28 5.62 -24.54
C VAL A 242 29.37 6.44 -23.26
N GLN A 243 30.59 6.84 -22.91
CA GLN A 243 30.79 7.71 -21.75
C GLN A 243 30.30 9.13 -22.10
N GLN A 244 29.24 9.53 -21.40
CA GLN A 244 28.63 10.85 -21.49
C GLN A 244 28.17 11.26 -20.08
N GLU A 245 28.20 12.55 -19.77
CA GLU A 245 27.64 13.04 -18.51
C GLU A 245 26.11 13.03 -18.59
N PHE A 246 25.43 12.53 -17.56
CA PHE A 246 23.97 12.50 -17.47
C PHE A 246 23.43 13.31 -16.30
N LEU A 247 24.26 13.56 -15.28
CA LEU A 247 23.93 14.43 -14.16
C LEU A 247 24.29 15.89 -14.51
N PRO A 248 23.59 16.88 -13.93
CA PRO A 248 24.04 18.26 -13.97
C PRO A 248 25.44 18.42 -13.38
N ASP A 249 26.19 19.43 -13.81
CA ASP A 249 27.59 19.64 -13.40
C ASP A 249 27.80 19.58 -11.88
N LYS A 250 26.91 20.20 -11.11
CA LYS A 250 26.99 20.21 -9.63
C LYS A 250 26.78 18.83 -9.00
N ALA A 251 26.09 17.93 -9.68
CA ALA A 251 25.81 16.56 -9.23
C ALA A 251 26.73 15.52 -9.89
N SER A 252 27.56 15.91 -10.85
CA SER A 252 28.47 14.99 -11.55
C SER A 252 29.30 14.16 -10.58
N GLY A 253 29.37 12.85 -10.85
CA GLY A 253 30.11 11.89 -10.01
C GLY A 253 29.41 11.50 -8.70
N THR A 254 28.26 12.10 -8.35
CA THR A 254 27.50 11.70 -7.16
C THR A 254 26.94 10.29 -7.34
N LYS A 255 27.31 9.37 -6.44
CA LYS A 255 26.79 8.00 -6.40
C LYS A 255 25.54 7.95 -5.53
N PHE A 256 24.37 7.94 -6.17
CA PHE A 256 23.09 7.74 -5.46
C PHE A 256 22.79 6.26 -5.23
N TYR A 257 23.05 5.42 -6.22
CA TYR A 257 22.83 3.98 -6.13
C TYR A 257 24.16 3.26 -5.94
N ASP A 258 24.25 2.42 -4.92
CA ASP A 258 25.39 1.52 -4.69
C ASP A 258 24.83 0.11 -4.44
N PRO A 259 25.05 -0.88 -5.34
CA PRO A 259 24.47 -2.21 -5.21
C PRO A 259 24.77 -2.85 -3.84
N GLY A 260 23.85 -3.66 -3.31
CA GLY A 260 24.14 -4.44 -2.11
C GLY A 260 25.25 -5.49 -2.32
N LYS A 261 25.56 -6.24 -1.26
CA LYS A 261 26.62 -7.28 -1.26
C LYS A 261 26.11 -8.68 -1.59
N THR A 262 24.87 -8.78 -2.09
CA THR A 262 24.30 -10.06 -2.50
C THR A 262 24.96 -10.51 -3.80
N ALA A 263 25.04 -11.82 -4.08
CA ALA A 263 25.70 -12.31 -5.29
C ALA A 263 25.16 -11.66 -6.57
N ARG A 264 23.83 -11.50 -6.66
CA ARG A 264 23.16 -10.86 -7.79
C ARG A 264 23.52 -9.37 -7.93
N GLU A 265 23.67 -8.67 -6.81
CA GLU A 265 24.04 -7.26 -6.83
C GLU A 265 25.54 -7.04 -7.01
N GLU A 266 26.39 -7.99 -6.63
CA GLU A 266 27.81 -7.98 -6.98
C GLU A 266 28.02 -8.14 -8.49
N ASP A 267 27.22 -8.98 -9.15
CA ASP A 267 27.21 -9.05 -10.62
C ASP A 267 26.74 -7.73 -11.26
N LEU A 268 25.73 -7.10 -10.68
CA LEU A 268 25.29 -5.76 -11.10
C LEU A 268 26.37 -4.70 -10.88
N ARG A 269 27.06 -4.73 -9.74
CA ARG A 269 28.20 -3.85 -9.42
C ARG A 269 29.30 -4.00 -10.46
N ARG A 270 29.67 -5.23 -10.81
CA ARG A 270 30.69 -5.53 -11.83
C ARG A 270 30.30 -4.93 -13.18
N PHE A 271 29.06 -5.16 -13.61
CA PHE A 271 28.52 -4.57 -14.85
C PHE A 271 28.60 -3.03 -14.82
N LEU A 272 28.16 -2.39 -13.73
CA LEU A 272 28.21 -0.93 -13.60
C LEU A 272 29.66 -0.40 -13.56
N LYS A 273 30.58 -1.13 -12.93
CA LYS A 273 32.01 -0.79 -12.88
C LYS A 273 32.66 -0.88 -14.27
N GLU A 274 32.33 -1.88 -15.07
CA GLU A 274 32.81 -1.98 -16.45
C GLU A 274 32.38 -0.79 -17.31
N ARG A 275 31.12 -0.35 -17.14
CA ARG A 275 30.57 0.82 -17.86
C ARG A 275 31.16 2.14 -17.37
N TRP A 276 31.11 2.38 -16.06
CA TRP A 276 31.39 3.70 -15.48
C TRP A 276 32.80 3.85 -14.92
N LYS A 277 33.59 2.77 -14.91
CA LYS A 277 34.97 2.74 -14.44
C LYS A 277 35.07 3.38 -13.05
N GLY A 278 35.92 4.40 -12.91
CA GLY A 278 36.11 5.13 -11.66
C GLY A 278 35.08 6.22 -11.37
N LYS A 279 34.15 6.56 -12.28
CA LYS A 279 33.29 7.76 -12.16
C LYS A 279 32.52 7.81 -10.84
N TYR A 280 31.97 6.68 -10.41
CA TYR A 280 31.16 6.57 -9.20
C TYR A 280 31.81 5.71 -8.10
N GLY A 281 33.01 5.16 -8.35
CA GLY A 281 33.69 4.28 -7.40
C GLY A 281 32.90 3.00 -7.08
N TYR A 282 32.52 2.22 -8.10
CA TYR A 282 31.86 0.92 -7.94
C TYR A 282 32.84 -0.22 -7.61
#